data_AF-A0A4Y1QAY3-F1
#
_entry.id   AF-A0A4Y1QAY3-F1
#
_cell.length_a   1.000
_cell.length_b   1.000
_cell.length_c   1.000
_cell.angle_alpha   90.00
_cell.angle_beta   90.00
_cell.angle_gamma   90.00
#
_symmetry.space_group_name_H-M   'P 1'
#
loop_
_entity.id
_entity.type
_entity.pdbx_description
1 polymer ?
#
loop_
_entity_poly.entity_id
_entity_poly.type
_entity_poly.pdbx_seq_one_letter_code
_entity_poly.pdbx_strand_id
1 'polypeptide(L)'
;PSIYGHENIKTAIALSLFGGVAKDINRKHRIRGDINVLLLGDPGTAKSQFLRYVGQTAHRAVITTGQGASAVGLTASVRKDPVTREWTLEGGALVLADKGHCLI
;
A
#
# COMPACT_ATOMS: atom_id res chain seq x y z
N PRO A 1 -1.24 14.65 -15.40
CA PRO A 1 -0.43 15.23 -16.51
C PRO A 1 0.64 16.27 -16.09
N SER A 2 0.96 16.41 -14.80
CA SER A 2 1.86 17.45 -14.26
C SER A 2 3.36 17.11 -14.28
N ILE A 3 3.73 15.86 -14.53
CA ILE A 3 5.14 15.40 -14.52
C ILE A 3 5.52 14.98 -15.95
N TYR A 4 6.52 15.64 -16.53
CA TYR A 4 7.08 15.30 -17.84
C TYR A 4 8.05 14.10 -17.72
N GLY A 5 8.13 13.27 -18.77
CA GLY A 5 9.01 12.11 -18.81
C GLY A 5 8.62 10.96 -17.87
N HIS A 6 9.62 10.17 -17.45
CA HIS A 6 9.48 9.01 -16.54
C HIS A 6 8.48 7.93 -17.01
N GLU A 7 8.49 7.60 -18.30
CA GLU A 7 7.53 6.63 -18.87
C GLU A 7 7.61 5.27 -18.18
N ASN A 8 8.81 4.75 -17.93
CA ASN A 8 8.99 3.46 -17.24
C ASN A 8 8.37 3.44 -15.83
N ILE A 9 8.50 4.54 -15.08
CA ILE A 9 7.94 4.67 -13.73
C ILE A 9 6.41 4.74 -13.81
N LYS A 10 5.89 5.56 -14.73
CA LYS A 10 4.44 5.68 -14.94
C LYS A 10 3.81 4.35 -15.35
N THR A 11 4.46 3.62 -16.25
CA THR A 11 4.02 2.29 -16.67
C THR A 11 4.05 1.30 -15.50
N ALA A 12 5.11 1.27 -14.69
CA ALA A 12 5.18 0.39 -13.52
C ALA A 12 4.07 0.71 -12.49
N ILE A 13 3.79 1.99 -12.25
CA ILE A 13 2.71 2.43 -11.36
C ILE A 13 1.34 2.05 -11.93
N ALA A 14 1.13 2.25 -13.23
CA ALA A 14 -0.13 1.89 -13.90
C ALA A 14 -0.38 0.38 -13.81
N LEU A 15 0.64 -0.44 -14.07
CA LEU A 15 0.58 -1.90 -13.90
C LEU A 15 0.28 -2.29 -12.45
N SER A 16 0.82 -1.57 -11.47
CA SER A 16 0.50 -1.81 -10.06
C SER A 16 -0.96 -1.53 -9.75
N LEU A 17 -1.52 -0.43 -10.28
CA LEU A 17 -2.93 -0.04 -10.11
C LEU A 17 -3.92 -1.03 -10.74
N PHE A 18 -3.59 -1.60 -11.91
CA PHE A 18 -4.44 -2.61 -12.53
C PHE A 18 -4.37 -3.97 -11.81
N GLY A 19 -3.23 -4.27 -11.18
CA GLY A 19 -3.01 -5.54 -10.51
C GLY A 19 -2.87 -6.71 -11.48
N GLY A 20 -2.61 -7.89 -10.93
CA GLY A 20 -2.51 -9.13 -11.69
C GLY A 20 -3.52 -10.17 -11.21
N VAL A 21 -3.55 -11.31 -11.88
CA VAL A 21 -4.47 -12.40 -11.53
C VAL A 21 -3.84 -13.29 -10.46
N ALA A 22 -4.44 -13.31 -9.27
CA ALA A 22 -4.08 -14.28 -8.24
C ALA A 22 -4.42 -15.70 -8.71
N LYS A 23 -3.50 -16.64 -8.52
CA LYS A 23 -3.67 -18.04 -8.94
C LYS A 23 -3.72 -18.94 -7.72
N ASP A 24 -4.59 -19.93 -7.74
CA ASP A 24 -4.67 -20.95 -6.70
C ASP A 24 -4.29 -22.30 -7.30
N ILE A 25 -3.13 -22.83 -6.91
CA ILE A 25 -2.64 -24.11 -7.42
C ILE A 25 -3.30 -25.22 -6.60
N ASN A 26 -4.16 -25.99 -7.27
CA ASN A 26 -4.80 -27.19 -6.71
C ASN A 26 -5.48 -26.95 -5.35
N ARG A 27 -5.99 -25.73 -5.10
CA ARG A 27 -6.62 -25.29 -3.83
C ARG A 27 -5.75 -25.45 -2.57
N LYS A 28 -4.43 -25.57 -2.73
CA LYS A 28 -3.48 -25.73 -1.60
C LYS A 28 -2.67 -24.47 -1.34
N HIS A 29 -2.35 -23.70 -2.39
CA HIS A 29 -1.50 -22.53 -2.28
C HIS A 29 -1.98 -21.41 -3.20
N ARG A 30 -2.26 -20.25 -2.60
CA ARG A 30 -2.57 -19.01 -3.31
C ARG A 30 -1.28 -18.25 -3.63
N ILE A 31 -1.04 -18.03 -4.92
CA ILE A 31 0.01 -17.16 -5.44
C ILE A 31 -0.54 -15.76 -5.61
N ARG A 32 0.19 -14.75 -5.10
CA ARG A 32 -0.19 -13.34 -5.21
C ARG A 32 -0.20 -12.90 -6.68
N GLY A 33 -1.24 -12.18 -7.09
CA GLY A 33 -1.31 -11.55 -8.41
C GLY A 33 -0.74 -10.13 -8.41
N ASP A 34 -0.72 -9.49 -7.26
CA ASP A 34 -0.38 -8.07 -7.13
C ASP A 34 1.13 -7.83 -7.12
N ILE A 35 1.52 -6.67 -7.65
CA ILE A 35 2.91 -6.24 -7.73
C ILE A 35 3.21 -5.11 -6.73
N ASN A 36 4.36 -5.21 -6.09
CA ASN A 36 4.90 -4.17 -5.22
C ASN A 36 5.96 -3.38 -6.00
N VAL A 37 5.90 -2.06 -5.95
CA VAL A 37 6.82 -1.17 -6.67
C VAL A 37 7.58 -0.31 -5.66
N LEU A 38 8.91 -0.29 -5.78
CA LEU A 38 9.79 0.60 -5.00
C LEU A 38 10.34 1.69 -5.91
N LEU A 39 10.17 2.95 -5.53
CA LEU A 39 10.71 4.11 -6.25
C LEU A 39 11.96 4.62 -5.54
N LEU A 40 13.12 4.43 -6.15
CA LEU A 40 14.41 4.96 -5.69
C LEU A 40 14.94 5.99 -6.70
N GLY A 41 15.54 7.07 -6.20
CA GLY A 41 16.19 8.06 -7.06
C GLY A 41 16.56 9.33 -6.31
N ASP A 42 17.18 10.27 -7.00
CA ASP A 42 17.73 11.49 -6.40
C ASP A 42 16.65 12.43 -5.83
N PRO A 43 16.99 13.30 -4.85
CA PRO A 43 16.10 14.36 -4.39
C PRO A 43 15.59 15.21 -5.57
N GLY A 44 14.33 15.65 -5.52
CA GLY A 44 13.75 16.51 -6.58
C GLY A 44 13.16 15.78 -7.80
N THR A 45 13.22 14.45 -7.88
CA THR A 45 12.68 13.64 -9.00
C THR A 45 11.15 13.40 -8.95
N ALA A 46 10.40 14.26 -8.28
CA ALA A 46 8.94 14.18 -8.15
C ALA A 46 8.35 12.85 -7.59
N LYS A 47 9.15 11.99 -6.95
CA LYS A 47 8.70 10.72 -6.34
C LYS A 47 7.46 10.86 -5.45
N SER A 48 7.46 11.82 -4.53
CA SER A 48 6.32 12.06 -3.64
C SER A 48 5.07 12.54 -4.37
N GLN A 49 5.22 13.21 -5.52
CA GLN A 49 4.08 13.61 -6.35
C GLN A 49 3.44 12.42 -7.05
N PHE A 50 4.22 11.44 -7.49
CA PHE A 50 3.67 10.17 -8.00
C PHE A 50 2.85 9.45 -6.93
N LEU A 51 3.36 9.32 -5.70
CA LEU A 51 2.63 8.68 -4.60
C LEU A 51 1.32 9.42 -4.26
N ARG A 52 1.34 10.76 -4.20
CA ARG A 52 0.12 11.57 -3.98
C ARG A 52 -0.92 11.37 -5.08
N TYR A 53 -0.49 11.32 -6.34
CA TYR A 53 -1.38 11.07 -7.47
C TYR A 53 -2.02 9.69 -7.37
N VAL A 54 -1.24 8.65 -7.05
CA VAL A 54 -1.75 7.29 -6.86
C VAL A 54 -2.76 7.24 -5.71
N GLY A 55 -2.46 7.90 -4.59
CA GLY A 55 -3.38 7.94 -3.44
C GLY A 55 -4.72 8.61 -3.72
N GLN A 56 -4.77 9.57 -4.65
CA GLN A 56 -6.02 10.20 -5.08
C GLN A 56 -6.77 9.39 -6.15
N THR A 57 -6.06 8.59 -6.95
CA THR A 57 -6.64 7.87 -8.09
C THR A 57 -7.12 6.47 -7.71
N ALA A 58 -6.46 5.81 -6.75
CA ALA A 58 -6.78 4.46 -6.32
C ALA A 58 -8.06 4.40 -5.47
N HIS A 59 -8.89 3.37 -5.69
CA HIS A 59 -10.19 3.19 -5.02
C HIS A 59 -10.08 2.92 -3.51
N ARG A 60 -8.94 2.42 -3.04
CA ARG A 60 -8.60 2.26 -1.61
C ARG A 60 -7.11 2.45 -1.45
N ALA A 61 -6.69 3.64 -1.04
CA ALA A 61 -5.29 3.92 -0.77
C ALA A 61 -5.08 4.50 0.62
N VAL A 62 -4.08 3.96 1.32
CA VAL A 62 -3.61 4.48 2.60
C VAL A 62 -2.20 5.00 2.38
N ILE A 63 -2.00 6.29 2.61
CA ILE A 63 -0.66 6.90 2.61
C ILE A 63 -0.20 7.00 4.06
N THR A 64 0.96 6.42 4.34
CA THR A 64 1.67 6.58 5.62
C THR A 64 3.07 7.08 5.37
N THR A 65 3.69 7.72 6.36
CA THR A 65 5.10 8.13 6.27
C THR A 65 5.96 7.17 7.08
N GLY A 66 7.13 6.80 6.57
CA GLY A 66 8.05 5.90 7.28
C GLY A 66 8.52 6.43 8.65
N GLN A 67 8.53 7.75 8.87
CA GLN A 67 8.86 8.34 10.17
C GLN A 67 7.72 8.27 11.20
N GLY A 68 6.45 8.31 10.75
CA GLY A 68 5.28 8.20 11.62
C GLY A 68 4.75 6.77 11.77
N ALA A 69 5.21 5.84 10.93
CA ALA A 69 4.79 4.46 10.92
C ALA A 69 5.59 3.61 11.92
N SER A 70 4.91 3.00 12.89
CA SER A 70 5.48 1.93 13.71
C SER A 70 5.16 0.57 13.09
N ALA A 71 5.95 -0.46 13.40
CA ALA A 71 5.67 -1.83 12.94
C ALA A 71 4.25 -2.29 13.31
N VAL A 72 3.80 -1.88 14.50
CA VAL A 72 2.46 -2.13 15.03
C VAL A 72 1.39 -1.35 14.25
N GLY A 73 1.66 -0.08 13.93
CA GLY A 73 0.75 0.78 13.15
C GLY A 73 0.62 0.35 11.69
N LEU A 74 1.62 -0.33 11.11
CA LEU A 74 1.52 -0.90 9.77
C LEU A 74 0.73 -2.21 9.75
N THR A 75 0.94 -3.07 10.74
CA THR A 75 0.40 -4.43 10.76
C THR A 75 -0.90 -4.52 11.57
N ALA A 76 -0.81 -4.76 12.87
CA ALA A 76 -1.92 -4.80 13.79
C ALA A 76 -1.45 -4.47 15.20
N SER A 77 -2.35 -3.94 16.02
CA SER A 77 -2.13 -3.66 17.43
C SER A 77 -3.11 -4.44 18.31
N VAL A 78 -2.68 -4.75 19.53
CA VAL A 78 -3.53 -5.36 20.56
C VAL A 78 -3.81 -4.30 21.61
N ARG A 79 -5.09 -4.00 21.82
CA ARG A 79 -5.53 -3.00 22.79
C ARG A 79 -6.52 -3.64 23.76
N LYS A 80 -6.49 -3.22 25.02
CA LYS A 80 -7.50 -3.60 26.00
C LYS A 80 -8.63 -2.59 25.96
N ASP A 81 -9.84 -3.04 25.66
CA ASP A 81 -11.01 -2.16 25.63
C ASP A 81 -11.32 -1.67 27.06
N PRO A 82 -11.37 -0.34 27.31
CA PRO A 82 -11.66 0.20 28.63
C PRO A 82 -13.08 -0.15 29.13
N VAL A 83 -14.03 -0.44 28.25
CA VAL A 83 -15.43 -0.72 28.61
C VAL A 83 -15.62 -2.21 28.91
N THR A 84 -15.28 -3.08 27.96
CA THR A 84 -15.48 -4.54 28.11
C THR A 84 -14.36 -5.23 28.88
N ARG A 85 -13.19 -4.59 29.04
CA ARG A 85 -11.95 -5.16 29.61
C ARG A 85 -11.39 -6.35 28.84
N GLU A 86 -11.89 -6.60 27.63
CA GLU A 86 -11.39 -7.66 26.75
C GLU A 86 -10.22 -7.17 25.90
N TRP A 87 -9.43 -8.11 25.38
CA TRP A 87 -8.36 -7.82 24.43
C TRP A 87 -8.92 -7.79 23.01
N THR A 88 -8.79 -6.63 22.37
CA THR A 88 -9.24 -6.41 20.99
C THR A 88 -8.05 -6.20 20.05
N LEU A 89 -8.18 -6.68 18.82
CA LEU A 89 -7.22 -6.49 17.75
C LEU A 89 -7.66 -5.32 16.87
N GLU A 90 -6.78 -4.33 16.71
CA GLU A 90 -6.97 -3.20 15.79
C GLU A 90 -6.06 -3.37 14.57
N GLY A 91 -6.65 -3.30 13.37
CA GLY A 91 -5.89 -3.39 12.11
C GLY A 91 -5.08 -2.14 11.83
N GLY A 92 -3.84 -2.32 11.39
CA GLY A 92 -2.95 -1.24 10.96
C GLY A 92 -3.18 -0.81 9.50
N ALA A 93 -2.31 0.07 9.01
CA ALA A 93 -2.40 0.66 7.68
C ALA A 93 -2.50 -0.37 6.54
N LEU A 94 -1.77 -1.49 6.63
CA LEU A 94 -1.81 -2.55 5.61
C LEU A 94 -3.16 -3.29 5.59
N VAL A 95 -3.77 -3.47 6.77
CA VAL A 95 -5.07 -4.13 6.90
C VAL A 95 -6.17 -3.22 6.38
N LEU A 96 -6.09 -1.92 6.68
CA LEU A 96 -7.02 -0.91 6.17
C LEU A 96 -6.93 -0.77 4.64
N ALA A 97 -5.76 -1.01 4.05
CA ALA A 97 -5.53 -1.00 2.62
C ALA A 97 -5.82 -2.34 1.92
N ASP A 98 -6.55 -3.28 2.54
CA ASP A 98 -6.84 -4.58 1.94
C ASP A 98 -7.52 -4.46 0.55
N LYS A 99 -7.00 -5.24 -0.41
CA LYS A 99 -7.34 -5.20 -1.84
C LYS A 99 -7.16 -3.81 -2.49
N GLY A 100 -6.37 -2.95 -1.88
CA GLY A 100 -6.03 -1.61 -2.35
C GLY A 100 -4.52 -1.39 -2.40
N HIS A 101 -4.10 -0.14 -2.23
CA HIS A 101 -2.69 0.26 -2.27
C HIS A 101 -2.27 0.91 -0.96
N CYS A 102 -1.31 0.30 -0.28
CA CYS A 102 -0.60 0.95 0.83
C CYS A 102 0.62 1.67 0.26
N LEU A 103 0.70 2.98 0.46
CA LEU A 103 1.78 3.85 0.01
C LEU A 103 2.60 4.27 1.23
N ILE A 104 3.92 4.07 1.19
CA ILE A 104 4.86 4.30 2.30
C ILE A 104 5.96 5.25 1.84
#